data_AF-V6TMX5-F1
#
_entry.id   AF-V6TMX5-F1
#
_cell.length_a   1.000
_cell.length_b   1.000
_cell.length_c   1.000
_cell.angle_alpha   90.00
_cell.angle_beta   90.00
_cell.angle_gamma   90.00
#
_symmetry.space_group_name_H-M   'P 1'
#
loop_
_entity.id
_entity.type
_entity.pdbx_description
1 polymer ?
#
loop_
_entity_poly.entity_id
_entity_poly.type
_entity_poly.pdbx_seq_one_letter_code
_entity_poly.pdbx_strand_id
1 'polypeptide(L)'
;VTVRGGCCYCSCNWVCTGALRGSSCSGGCYDARVAPGSGVCREARGGACVMYKEGVTGRAKEQVKMREGSTGCTANGDNNCQTCNIQISDKLYCSQCATGYVPIDGTCTQVGDATSGKCLKAGGTAVGQDDTQCGQCGASYFLHKGGCYKFGSTVATLICNDPAASSRGRATAVDGVCSECNATGGFFKNPAASDATKQSCIACGDEIGADQYKGRSNCAMCTAPAASNSGGTATCTKCVSPKYLKAGACIDSCASDNTEFAKEDSVNGNKCVSCGEQTDGVEGCNTCTYDSVTKKVICTKCSGSNYLKTVAGTTTCVADCGTGFFKNDNGGESSNLKVCSPCAANCLTCADGTAEKCTSCTAGTHFLLVATGSQGKCVSCGDATSGVPNCAKCNPPTGNAKPTCSECGSGYKLEGETCVSTSVNLSSGAIAGIFITAVVVMGGLVDSCAGGSSAAGGRDLGSKRPAVVFASGSPSGPSSVRRGARGTMGRGMAGSAH
;
A
#
# COMPACT_ATOMS: atom_id res chain seq x y z
N VAL A 1 2.71 3.33 30.12
CA VAL A 1 4.07 3.46 30.72
C VAL A 1 4.30 4.94 30.97
N THR A 2 4.39 5.33 32.24
CA THR A 2 4.75 6.70 32.63
C THR A 2 6.13 6.62 33.27
N VAL A 3 7.08 7.39 32.76
CA VAL A 3 8.50 7.30 33.14
C VAL A 3 8.79 8.24 34.30
N ARG A 4 9.19 7.70 35.45
CA ARG A 4 10.02 8.39 36.45
C ARG A 4 10.93 7.39 37.16
N GLY A 5 12.23 7.66 37.19
CA GLY A 5 13.14 7.14 38.22
C GLY A 5 13.74 5.74 38.03
N GLY A 6 14.05 5.31 36.80
CA GLY A 6 15.12 4.32 36.56
C GLY A 6 14.96 2.89 37.08
N CYS A 7 13.84 2.53 37.73
CA CYS A 7 13.55 1.15 38.15
C CYS A 7 12.11 0.78 37.76
N CYS A 8 11.95 -0.22 36.88
CA CYS A 8 10.64 -0.82 36.60
C CYS A 8 10.43 -2.04 37.49
N TYR A 9 9.41 -1.97 38.36
CA TYR A 9 8.79 -3.14 39.00
C TYR A 9 7.64 -3.63 38.10
N CYS A 10 7.59 -4.93 37.80
CA CYS A 10 6.42 -5.56 37.18
C CYS A 10 5.64 -6.36 38.24
N SER A 11 4.45 -5.90 38.58
CA SER A 11 3.42 -6.69 39.25
C SER A 11 2.64 -7.48 38.20
N CYS A 12 2.89 -8.79 38.12
CA CYS A 12 2.03 -9.69 37.35
C CYS A 12 0.85 -10.13 38.23
N ASN A 13 -0.35 -9.66 37.91
CA ASN A 13 -1.60 -10.22 38.44
C ASN A 13 -2.39 -10.86 37.30
N TRP A 14 -2.09 -12.11 36.95
CA TRP A 14 -2.97 -12.95 36.12
C TRP A 14 -2.96 -14.38 36.64
N VAL A 15 -4.15 -14.85 37.01
CA VAL A 15 -4.49 -16.17 37.52
C VAL A 15 -4.56 -17.15 36.35
N CYS A 16 -3.78 -18.24 36.39
CA CYS A 16 -3.97 -19.41 35.53
C CYS A 16 -4.63 -20.53 36.34
N THR A 17 -5.94 -20.73 36.15
CA THR A 17 -6.66 -21.93 36.56
C THR A 17 -6.90 -22.82 35.35
N GLY A 18 -6.54 -24.11 35.43
CA GLY A 18 -7.10 -25.16 34.58
C GLY A 18 -6.11 -25.95 33.72
N ALA A 19 -5.89 -27.19 34.16
CA ALA A 19 -5.03 -28.25 33.63
C ALA A 19 -5.12 -28.54 32.12
N LEU A 20 -3.96 -28.65 31.45
CA LEU A 20 -3.61 -29.73 30.50
C LEU A 20 -2.07 -29.87 30.47
N ARG A 21 -1.58 -31.11 30.54
CA ARG A 21 -0.17 -31.47 30.68
C ARG A 21 0.62 -31.23 29.38
N GLY A 22 1.78 -30.59 29.51
CA GLY A 22 2.90 -30.72 28.57
C GLY A 22 3.21 -29.49 27.75
N SER A 23 4.08 -28.60 28.26
CA SER A 23 5.06 -27.80 27.50
C SER A 23 5.82 -26.90 28.48
N SER A 24 7.14 -27.02 28.53
CA SER A 24 8.02 -26.17 29.35
C SER A 24 8.03 -24.74 28.79
N CYS A 25 7.49 -23.76 29.52
CA CYS A 25 7.66 -22.34 29.21
C CYS A 25 9.00 -21.85 29.77
N SER A 26 10.04 -21.86 28.94
CA SER A 26 11.32 -21.20 29.25
C SER A 26 11.29 -19.76 28.78
N GLY A 27 10.88 -18.83 29.66
CA GLY A 27 10.96 -17.39 29.42
C GLY A 27 12.02 -16.76 30.33
N GLY A 28 13.19 -16.43 29.79
CA GLY A 28 14.20 -15.59 30.45
C GLY A 28 14.16 -14.16 29.91
N CYS A 29 14.40 -13.17 30.77
CA CYS A 29 14.55 -11.75 30.39
C CYS A 29 15.92 -11.49 29.74
N TYR A 30 16.00 -10.61 28.73
CA TYR A 30 17.26 -10.18 28.10
C TYR A 30 17.46 -8.66 28.16
N ASP A 31 18.72 -8.22 28.20
CA ASP A 31 19.17 -6.83 28.18
C ASP A 31 19.07 -6.23 26.76
N ALA A 32 18.54 -5.02 26.62
CA ALA A 32 18.07 -4.44 25.35
C ALA A 32 19.16 -3.85 24.43
N ARG A 33 20.40 -4.35 24.48
CA ARG A 33 21.51 -3.80 23.68
C ARG A 33 22.20 -4.75 22.69
N VAL A 34 21.66 -5.94 22.43
CA VAL A 34 22.14 -6.81 21.34
C VAL A 34 20.95 -7.55 20.73
N ALA A 35 20.55 -7.20 19.50
CA ALA A 35 19.52 -7.92 18.77
C ALA A 35 20.13 -9.15 18.05
N PRO A 36 19.59 -10.37 18.21
CA PRO A 36 19.98 -11.52 17.41
C PRO A 36 19.17 -11.52 16.10
N GLY A 37 19.83 -11.31 14.96
CA GLY A 37 19.14 -11.23 13.68
C GLY A 37 20.02 -10.86 12.48
N SER A 38 21.26 -11.35 12.42
CA SER A 38 22.07 -11.34 11.19
C SER A 38 23.18 -12.37 11.33
N GLY A 39 23.36 -13.22 10.32
CA GLY A 39 24.13 -14.48 10.37
C GLY A 39 25.64 -14.38 10.58
N VAL A 40 26.11 -13.88 11.72
CA VAL A 40 27.54 -13.86 12.08
C VAL A 40 27.74 -14.08 13.59
N CYS A 41 27.36 -15.25 14.13
CA CYS A 41 28.02 -15.91 15.27
C CYS A 41 27.48 -17.35 15.30
N ARG A 42 28.35 -18.36 15.10
CA ARG A 42 27.94 -19.77 15.02
C ARG A 42 28.15 -20.55 16.33
N GLU A 43 28.90 -20.01 17.29
CA GLU A 43 29.03 -20.61 18.64
C GLU A 43 29.47 -19.54 19.67
N ALA A 44 29.01 -19.66 20.91
CA ALA A 44 29.40 -18.81 22.04
C ALA A 44 29.98 -19.66 23.16
N ARG A 45 31.21 -19.37 23.60
CA ARG A 45 31.77 -19.88 24.87
C ARG A 45 32.11 -18.70 25.76
N GLY A 46 31.51 -18.63 26.94
CA GLY A 46 31.83 -17.64 27.97
C GLY A 46 31.41 -16.18 27.69
N GLY A 47 30.47 -15.95 26.76
CA GLY A 47 29.84 -14.61 26.62
C GLY A 47 30.62 -13.57 25.80
N ALA A 48 31.67 -13.95 25.06
CA ALA A 48 32.32 -13.07 24.08
C ALA A 48 32.38 -13.74 22.69
N CYS A 49 31.89 -13.06 21.64
CA CYS A 49 32.09 -13.49 20.25
C CYS A 49 33.54 -13.17 19.83
N VAL A 50 34.31 -14.19 19.45
CA VAL A 50 35.68 -14.06 18.92
C VAL A 50 35.68 -14.27 17.41
N MET A 51 36.23 -13.31 16.65
CA MET A 51 36.44 -13.41 15.20
C MET A 51 37.77 -14.10 14.87
N TYR A 52 37.77 -15.05 13.93
CA TYR A 52 39.00 -15.46 13.24
C TYR A 52 39.22 -14.59 12.00
N LYS A 53 40.41 -13.98 11.90
CA LYS A 53 40.96 -13.40 10.67
C LYS A 53 41.40 -14.54 9.76
N GLU A 54 40.95 -14.57 8.51
CA GLU A 54 41.66 -15.29 7.45
C GLU A 54 41.97 -14.39 6.27
N GLY A 55 43.24 -14.47 5.87
CA GLY A 55 43.85 -13.70 4.80
C GLY A 55 43.44 -14.20 3.41
N VAL A 56 43.47 -13.24 2.49
CA VAL A 56 43.18 -13.42 1.07
C VAL A 56 44.30 -14.27 0.44
N THR A 57 43.99 -15.48 0.00
CA THR A 57 44.72 -16.11 -1.12
C THR A 57 43.72 -16.67 -2.11
N GLY A 58 43.88 -16.25 -3.37
CA GLY A 58 42.91 -16.46 -4.43
C GLY A 58 42.82 -17.89 -4.92
N ARG A 59 41.62 -18.29 -5.35
CA ARG A 59 41.43 -19.37 -6.32
C ARG A 59 40.19 -19.11 -7.17
N ALA A 60 40.32 -19.52 -8.42
CA ALA A 60 39.53 -19.14 -9.58
C ALA A 60 38.01 -19.36 -9.45
N LYS A 61 37.25 -18.51 -10.16
CA LYS A 61 35.81 -18.62 -10.36
C LYS A 61 35.49 -19.89 -11.13
N GLU A 62 34.94 -20.89 -10.44
CA GLU A 62 34.23 -21.99 -11.07
C GLU A 62 32.77 -21.57 -11.28
N GLN A 63 32.28 -21.80 -12.49
CA GLN A 63 30.93 -21.46 -12.91
C GLN A 63 29.92 -22.28 -12.09
N VAL A 64 28.87 -21.64 -11.61
CA VAL A 64 27.77 -22.29 -10.88
C VAL A 64 27.09 -23.29 -11.81
N LYS A 65 27.54 -24.54 -11.75
CA LYS A 65 26.85 -25.70 -12.32
C LYS A 65 25.62 -25.95 -11.44
N MET A 66 24.43 -25.88 -12.04
CA MET A 66 23.19 -26.38 -11.45
C MET A 66 23.47 -27.76 -10.84
N ARG A 67 23.22 -27.89 -9.53
CA ARG A 67 23.54 -29.10 -8.77
C ARG A 67 22.58 -30.22 -9.17
N GLU A 68 23.13 -31.32 -9.68
CA GLU A 68 22.47 -32.62 -9.76
C GLU A 68 21.97 -33.05 -8.37
N GLY A 69 20.75 -33.58 -8.33
CA GLY A 69 20.10 -34.05 -7.11
C GLY A 69 18.74 -34.64 -7.40
N SER A 70 18.74 -35.84 -7.98
CA SER A 70 17.59 -36.74 -8.02
C SER A 70 16.96 -36.84 -6.62
N THR A 71 15.84 -36.13 -6.45
CA THR A 71 14.88 -36.37 -5.38
C THR A 71 13.55 -36.62 -6.08
N GLY A 72 13.34 -37.88 -6.46
CA GLY A 72 12.08 -38.48 -6.90
C GLY A 72 11.25 -37.65 -7.89
N CYS A 73 11.33 -38.00 -9.18
CA CYS A 73 10.16 -37.82 -10.03
C CYS A 73 8.94 -38.42 -9.34
N THR A 74 7.73 -37.99 -9.69
CA THR A 74 6.46 -38.45 -9.09
C THR A 74 6.13 -39.94 -9.32
N ALA A 75 7.14 -40.75 -9.62
CA ALA A 75 7.17 -42.16 -9.33
C ALA A 75 8.42 -42.45 -8.47
N ASN A 76 8.20 -42.83 -7.20
CA ASN A 76 9.20 -43.35 -6.25
C ASN A 76 10.19 -44.32 -6.93
N GLY A 77 11.50 -43.98 -6.99
CA GLY A 77 12.63 -44.89 -7.22
C GLY A 77 12.69 -45.63 -8.58
N ASP A 78 13.79 -45.46 -9.33
CA ASP A 78 14.21 -46.30 -10.48
C ASP A 78 13.15 -46.71 -11.52
N ASN A 79 12.28 -45.79 -11.93
CA ASN A 79 11.16 -46.08 -12.85
C ASN A 79 11.50 -45.88 -14.34
N ASN A 80 12.71 -46.25 -14.77
CA ASN A 80 13.13 -46.08 -16.18
C ASN A 80 13.02 -44.63 -16.70
N CYS A 81 13.10 -43.62 -15.83
CA CYS A 81 13.13 -42.21 -16.25
C CYS A 81 14.57 -41.73 -16.41
N GLN A 82 14.91 -41.21 -17.59
CA GLN A 82 16.23 -40.67 -17.90
C GLN A 82 16.30 -39.16 -17.66
N THR A 83 15.25 -38.42 -18.07
CA THR A 83 15.20 -36.96 -17.91
C THR A 83 13.98 -36.56 -17.09
N CYS A 84 14.24 -36.01 -15.91
CA CYS A 84 13.23 -35.56 -14.96
C CYS A 84 13.31 -34.04 -14.80
N ASN A 85 12.56 -33.32 -15.62
CA ASN A 85 12.65 -31.85 -15.69
C ASN A 85 11.31 -31.16 -15.96
N ILE A 86 10.21 -31.92 -16.04
CA ILE A 86 8.89 -31.32 -16.19
C ILE A 86 8.36 -31.01 -14.81
N GLN A 87 8.41 -29.75 -14.40
CA GLN A 87 7.80 -29.32 -13.16
C GLN A 87 6.34 -28.94 -13.42
N ILE A 88 5.42 -29.63 -12.75
CA ILE A 88 3.99 -29.29 -12.75
C ILE A 88 3.59 -29.16 -11.28
N SER A 89 3.19 -27.97 -10.87
CA SER A 89 3.04 -27.62 -9.45
C SER A 89 4.37 -27.80 -8.68
N ASP A 90 4.36 -28.61 -7.63
CA ASP A 90 5.43 -28.93 -6.68
C ASP A 90 6.08 -30.30 -6.98
N LYS A 91 5.70 -30.92 -8.10
CA LYS A 91 6.07 -32.29 -8.48
C LYS A 91 6.87 -32.28 -9.77
N LEU A 92 7.85 -33.19 -9.85
CA LEU A 92 8.69 -33.38 -11.03
C LEU A 92 8.23 -34.62 -11.80
N TYR A 93 8.17 -34.53 -13.11
CA TYR A 93 7.70 -35.57 -14.01
C TYR A 93 8.72 -35.87 -15.10
N CYS A 94 8.62 -37.07 -15.66
CA CYS A 94 9.57 -37.55 -16.66
C CYS A 94 9.24 -37.00 -18.05
N SER A 95 10.21 -36.37 -18.71
CA SER A 95 10.13 -36.00 -20.12
C SER A 95 10.73 -37.04 -21.05
N GLN A 96 11.65 -37.87 -20.57
CA GLN A 96 12.32 -38.88 -21.38
C GLN A 96 12.58 -40.14 -20.59
N CYS A 97 12.12 -41.27 -21.11
CA CYS A 97 12.26 -42.56 -20.48
C CYS A 97 13.45 -43.35 -21.04
N ALA A 98 13.78 -44.47 -20.41
CA ALA A 98 14.75 -45.43 -20.91
C ALA A 98 14.18 -46.16 -22.13
N THR A 99 15.07 -46.76 -22.93
CA THR A 99 14.69 -47.64 -24.03
C THR A 99 13.67 -48.69 -23.57
N GLY A 100 12.61 -48.86 -24.36
CA GLY A 100 11.48 -49.74 -24.06
C GLY A 100 10.36 -49.07 -23.25
N TYR A 101 10.46 -47.77 -22.96
CA TYR A 101 9.48 -47.03 -22.15
C TYR A 101 9.20 -45.65 -22.74
N VAL A 102 7.97 -45.14 -22.56
CA VAL A 102 7.55 -43.79 -22.97
C VAL A 102 6.73 -43.09 -21.86
N PRO A 103 6.73 -41.75 -21.77
CA PRO A 103 6.02 -41.05 -20.70
C PRO A 103 4.50 -40.98 -20.94
N ILE A 104 3.73 -41.58 -20.04
CA ILE A 104 2.26 -41.47 -19.96
C ILE A 104 1.91 -40.82 -18.61
N ASP A 105 1.18 -39.71 -18.64
CA ASP A 105 0.88 -38.89 -17.45
C ASP A 105 2.16 -38.57 -16.63
N GLY A 106 3.28 -38.37 -17.33
CA GLY A 106 4.59 -38.07 -16.73
C GLY A 106 5.32 -39.27 -16.09
N THR A 107 4.78 -40.49 -16.21
CA THR A 107 5.38 -41.75 -15.72
C THR A 107 5.80 -42.63 -16.88
N CYS A 108 6.99 -43.24 -16.79
CA CYS A 108 7.49 -44.13 -17.83
C CYS A 108 6.71 -45.45 -17.85
N THR A 109 6.02 -45.69 -18.96
CA THR A 109 5.21 -46.89 -19.19
C THR A 109 5.88 -47.73 -20.26
N GLN A 110 5.97 -49.04 -20.03
CA GLN A 110 6.60 -49.97 -20.97
C GLN A 110 5.86 -49.97 -22.30
N VAL A 111 6.61 -49.94 -23.40
CA VAL A 111 6.07 -50.00 -24.76
C VAL A 111 5.39 -51.35 -24.97
N GLY A 112 4.13 -51.31 -25.40
CA GLY A 112 3.27 -52.47 -25.61
C GLY A 112 1.80 -52.12 -25.53
N ASP A 113 0.96 -53.03 -25.04
CA ASP A 113 -0.49 -52.82 -24.92
C ASP A 113 -0.84 -51.60 -24.04
N ALA A 114 -0.02 -51.35 -23.01
CA ALA A 114 -0.21 -50.23 -22.10
C ALA A 114 -0.02 -48.85 -22.76
N THR A 115 0.70 -48.76 -23.88
CA THR A 115 0.97 -47.52 -24.63
C THR A 115 0.22 -47.46 -25.97
N SER A 116 -0.32 -48.59 -26.42
CA SER A 116 -1.05 -48.74 -27.68
C SER A 116 -2.22 -47.75 -27.77
N GLY A 117 -2.25 -46.97 -28.85
CA GLY A 117 -3.27 -45.95 -29.08
C GLY A 117 -3.20 -44.73 -28.15
N LYS A 118 -2.27 -44.67 -27.19
CA LYS A 118 -2.09 -43.53 -26.28
C LYS A 118 -0.93 -42.65 -26.72
N CYS A 119 0.21 -43.28 -27.01
CA CYS A 119 1.46 -42.65 -27.41
C CYS A 119 1.88 -43.17 -28.79
N LEU A 120 2.10 -42.25 -29.71
CA LEU A 120 2.40 -42.53 -31.11
C LEU A 120 3.66 -41.74 -31.52
N LYS A 121 4.32 -42.17 -32.59
CA LYS A 121 5.36 -41.39 -33.26
C LYS A 121 4.74 -40.17 -33.93
N ALA A 122 5.54 -39.16 -34.28
CA ALA A 122 5.06 -37.98 -35.00
C ALA A 122 4.33 -38.31 -36.33
N GLY A 123 4.66 -39.45 -36.96
CA GLY A 123 3.99 -39.94 -38.17
C GLY A 123 2.71 -40.75 -37.96
N GLY A 124 2.23 -40.94 -36.73
CA GLY A 124 0.94 -41.58 -36.41
C GLY A 124 1.02 -43.07 -36.17
N THR A 125 2.21 -43.65 -36.29
CA THR A 125 2.46 -45.06 -36.05
C THR A 125 2.73 -45.34 -34.57
N ALA A 126 2.56 -46.60 -34.16
CA ALA A 126 2.86 -47.02 -32.80
C ALA A 126 4.34 -46.76 -32.45
N VAL A 127 4.58 -46.37 -31.21
CA VAL A 127 5.94 -46.33 -30.65
C VAL A 127 6.53 -47.74 -30.58
N GLY A 128 7.82 -47.86 -30.87
CA GLY A 128 8.63 -49.07 -30.78
C GLY A 128 9.61 -48.99 -29.60
N GLN A 129 10.42 -50.03 -29.44
CA GLN A 129 11.29 -50.18 -28.27
C GLN A 129 12.38 -49.11 -28.17
N ASP A 130 12.82 -48.52 -29.28
CA ASP A 130 13.85 -47.48 -29.28
C ASP A 130 13.30 -46.09 -28.97
N ASP A 131 11.98 -45.91 -29.00
CA ASP A 131 11.35 -44.63 -28.72
C ASP A 131 11.31 -44.40 -27.20
N THR A 132 11.79 -43.23 -26.79
CA THR A 132 11.90 -42.82 -25.38
C THR A 132 10.92 -41.71 -25.00
N GLN A 133 10.14 -41.23 -25.97
CA GLN A 133 9.18 -40.13 -25.90
C GLN A 133 8.03 -40.37 -26.90
N CYS A 134 6.92 -39.68 -26.68
CA CYS A 134 5.80 -39.61 -27.60
C CYS A 134 5.98 -38.46 -28.59
N GLY A 135 5.75 -38.73 -29.89
CA GLY A 135 5.75 -37.70 -30.94
C GLY A 135 4.36 -37.11 -31.19
N GLN A 136 3.31 -37.87 -30.90
CA GLN A 136 1.93 -37.39 -30.80
C GLN A 136 1.13 -38.29 -29.86
N CYS A 137 -0.06 -37.84 -29.48
CA CYS A 137 -0.92 -38.56 -28.57
C CYS A 137 -2.21 -38.99 -29.26
N GLY A 138 -2.68 -40.19 -28.91
CA GLY A 138 -3.95 -40.68 -29.43
C GLY A 138 -5.16 -40.03 -28.75
N ALA A 139 -6.35 -40.50 -29.13
CA ALA A 139 -7.60 -39.99 -28.59
C ALA A 139 -7.63 -40.05 -27.06
N SER A 140 -8.21 -39.04 -26.42
CA SER A 140 -8.23 -38.87 -24.94
C SER A 140 -6.92 -38.43 -24.28
N TYR A 141 -5.87 -38.17 -25.05
CA TYR A 141 -4.59 -37.66 -24.55
C TYR A 141 -4.18 -36.38 -25.27
N PHE A 142 -3.30 -35.58 -24.66
CA PHE A 142 -2.62 -34.46 -25.31
C PHE A 142 -1.11 -34.49 -25.08
N LEU A 143 -0.37 -33.89 -26.01
CA LEU A 143 1.09 -33.85 -25.98
C LEU A 143 1.61 -32.70 -25.11
N HIS A 144 2.50 -33.02 -24.16
CA HIS A 144 3.24 -32.05 -23.37
C HIS A 144 4.66 -32.55 -23.09
N LYS A 145 5.69 -31.81 -23.53
CA LYS A 145 7.11 -32.12 -23.28
C LYS A 145 7.51 -33.57 -23.62
N GLY A 146 6.98 -34.12 -24.72
CA GLY A 146 7.28 -35.48 -25.17
C GLY A 146 6.53 -36.60 -24.43
N GLY A 147 5.57 -36.27 -23.57
CA GLY A 147 4.68 -37.24 -22.92
C GLY A 147 3.21 -37.04 -23.28
N CYS A 148 2.42 -38.10 -23.14
CA CYS A 148 0.98 -38.07 -23.36
C CYS A 148 0.21 -38.04 -22.05
N TYR A 149 -0.60 -37.00 -21.85
CA TYR A 149 -1.36 -36.76 -20.62
C TYR A 149 -2.85 -36.97 -20.88
N LYS A 150 -3.51 -37.77 -20.05
CA LYS A 150 -4.92 -38.13 -20.23
C LYS A 150 -5.83 -36.98 -19.80
N PHE A 151 -6.71 -36.51 -20.67
CA PHE A 151 -7.67 -35.46 -20.29
C PHE A 151 -8.48 -35.84 -19.05
N GLY A 152 -8.69 -34.87 -18.17
CA GLY A 152 -9.39 -35.06 -16.89
C GLY A 152 -8.60 -35.82 -15.81
N SER A 153 -7.36 -36.27 -16.07
CA SER A 153 -6.49 -36.83 -15.02
C SER A 153 -6.00 -35.75 -14.05
N THR A 154 -5.63 -36.14 -12.82
CA THR A 154 -5.17 -35.20 -11.79
C THR A 154 -3.99 -34.33 -12.26
N VAL A 155 -3.01 -34.92 -12.97
CA VAL A 155 -1.87 -34.17 -13.51
C VAL A 155 -2.24 -33.39 -14.76
N ALA A 156 -3.08 -33.95 -15.63
CA ALA A 156 -3.49 -33.30 -16.87
C ALA A 156 -4.27 -32.00 -16.61
N THR A 157 -5.15 -32.00 -15.62
CA THR A 157 -5.94 -30.81 -15.24
C THR A 157 -5.09 -29.63 -14.76
N LEU A 158 -3.84 -29.88 -14.34
CA LEU A 158 -2.89 -28.82 -13.99
C LEU A 158 -2.31 -28.12 -15.23
N ILE A 159 -2.35 -28.76 -16.40
CA ILE A 159 -1.83 -28.23 -17.67
C ILE A 159 -2.97 -27.78 -18.60
N CYS A 160 -4.05 -28.57 -18.67
CA CYS A 160 -5.14 -28.44 -19.62
C CYS A 160 -6.49 -28.52 -18.91
N ASN A 161 -7.37 -27.55 -19.17
CA ASN A 161 -8.71 -27.49 -18.58
C ASN A 161 -9.78 -28.24 -19.40
N ASP A 162 -9.42 -28.81 -20.55
CA ASP A 162 -10.38 -29.58 -21.34
C ASP A 162 -10.87 -30.80 -20.54
N PRO A 163 -12.20 -30.99 -20.38
CA PRO A 163 -12.77 -32.03 -19.53
C PRO A 163 -12.65 -33.44 -20.11
N ALA A 164 -12.41 -33.56 -21.42
CA ALA A 164 -12.19 -34.81 -22.15
C ALA A 164 -11.49 -34.50 -23.49
N ALA A 165 -11.01 -35.52 -24.21
CA ALA A 165 -10.71 -35.31 -25.63
C ALA A 165 -12.00 -34.86 -26.32
N SER A 166 -11.95 -33.60 -26.72
CA SER A 166 -12.86 -32.90 -27.62
C SER A 166 -14.10 -33.69 -28.03
N SER A 167 -15.11 -33.70 -27.16
CA SER A 167 -16.46 -34.08 -27.56
C SER A 167 -17.47 -33.15 -26.88
N ARG A 168 -17.41 -31.88 -27.30
CA ARG A 168 -18.52 -30.93 -27.58
C ARG A 168 -18.06 -29.48 -27.36
N GLY A 169 -18.16 -28.64 -28.40
CA GLY A 169 -18.18 -27.17 -28.23
C GLY A 169 -17.17 -26.33 -29.02
N ARG A 170 -16.32 -26.92 -29.87
CA ARG A 170 -15.43 -26.18 -30.80
C ARG A 170 -15.70 -26.62 -32.25
N ALA A 171 -15.54 -25.71 -33.22
CA ALA A 171 -15.81 -25.95 -34.65
C ALA A 171 -14.85 -26.97 -35.31
N THR A 172 -13.65 -27.18 -34.77
CA THR A 172 -12.76 -28.27 -35.18
C THR A 172 -11.96 -28.77 -33.96
N ALA A 173 -12.40 -29.89 -33.42
CA ALA A 173 -11.68 -30.69 -32.44
C ALA A 173 -10.54 -31.45 -33.13
N VAL A 174 -9.33 -31.44 -32.57
CA VAL A 174 -8.22 -32.27 -33.05
C VAL A 174 -7.78 -33.15 -31.89
N ASP A 175 -7.82 -34.46 -32.07
CA ASP A 175 -7.29 -35.41 -31.09
C ASP A 175 -5.82 -35.10 -30.81
N GLY A 176 -5.35 -35.26 -29.57
CA GLY A 176 -3.96 -34.96 -29.21
C GLY A 176 -3.69 -33.49 -28.83
N VAL A 177 -4.66 -32.57 -29.01
CA VAL A 177 -4.46 -31.13 -28.79
C VAL A 177 -5.26 -30.62 -27.59
N CYS A 178 -4.58 -29.96 -26.65
CA CYS A 178 -5.27 -29.19 -25.61
C CYS A 178 -5.77 -27.86 -26.16
N SER A 179 -7.05 -27.66 -25.99
CA SER A 179 -7.83 -26.57 -26.51
C SER A 179 -7.76 -25.36 -25.57
N GLU A 180 -7.81 -25.60 -24.26
CA GLU A 180 -7.89 -24.60 -23.20
C GLU A 180 -6.83 -24.89 -22.11
N CYS A 181 -5.69 -24.21 -22.19
CA CYS A 181 -4.61 -24.41 -21.22
C CYS A 181 -4.96 -23.83 -19.84
N ASN A 182 -4.46 -24.44 -18.78
CA ASN A 182 -4.67 -24.00 -17.41
C ASN A 182 -3.81 -22.75 -17.09
N ALA A 183 -4.35 -21.58 -17.41
CA ALA A 183 -3.70 -20.30 -17.13
C ALA A 183 -3.46 -20.05 -15.63
N THR A 184 -4.36 -20.52 -14.76
CA THR A 184 -4.21 -20.41 -13.30
C THR A 184 -3.08 -21.30 -12.77
N GLY A 185 -2.83 -22.43 -13.44
CA GLY A 185 -1.69 -23.30 -13.20
C GLY A 185 -0.37 -22.79 -13.79
N GLY A 186 -0.36 -21.62 -14.46
CA GLY A 186 0.83 -21.05 -15.05
C GLY A 186 1.15 -21.60 -16.45
N PHE A 187 0.14 -21.98 -17.23
CA PHE A 187 0.31 -22.43 -18.62
C PHE A 187 -0.38 -21.49 -19.60
N PHE A 188 0.30 -21.20 -20.71
CA PHE A 188 -0.27 -20.44 -21.81
C PHE A 188 -0.42 -21.31 -23.06
N LYS A 189 -1.37 -20.96 -23.93
CA LYS A 189 -1.61 -21.64 -25.19
C LYS A 189 -0.49 -21.34 -26.17
N ASN A 190 0.15 -22.37 -26.71
CA ASN A 190 1.10 -22.26 -27.81
C ASN A 190 0.37 -21.83 -29.08
N PRO A 191 0.68 -20.65 -29.66
CA PRO A 191 0.01 -20.19 -30.88
C PRO A 191 0.25 -21.08 -32.10
N ALA A 192 1.33 -21.87 -32.12
CA ALA A 192 1.61 -22.82 -33.19
C ALA A 192 0.91 -24.19 -33.03
N ALA A 193 0.16 -24.43 -31.96
CA ALA A 193 -0.47 -25.72 -31.72
C ALA A 193 -1.74 -25.92 -32.56
N SER A 194 -1.53 -26.27 -33.83
CA SER A 194 -2.60 -26.57 -34.81
C SER A 194 -2.97 -28.05 -34.89
N ASP A 195 -2.10 -28.95 -34.44
CA ASP A 195 -2.24 -30.40 -34.60
C ASP A 195 -1.56 -31.20 -33.47
N ALA A 196 -1.77 -32.52 -33.47
CA ALA A 196 -1.33 -33.46 -32.43
C ALA A 196 0.19 -33.59 -32.28
N THR A 197 0.99 -33.10 -33.25
CA THR A 197 2.46 -33.13 -33.20
C THR A 197 3.03 -31.91 -32.47
N LYS A 198 2.17 -30.95 -32.12
CA LYS A 198 2.55 -29.68 -31.52
C LYS A 198 2.12 -29.62 -30.07
N GLN A 199 3.02 -29.14 -29.22
CA GLN A 199 2.72 -28.99 -27.80
C GLN A 199 1.71 -27.87 -27.61
N SER A 200 0.57 -28.17 -27.01
CA SER A 200 -0.54 -27.22 -26.91
C SER A 200 -0.36 -26.16 -25.83
N CYS A 201 0.20 -26.56 -24.69
CA CYS A 201 0.36 -25.71 -23.51
C CYS A 201 1.83 -25.64 -23.10
N ILE A 202 2.33 -24.42 -22.92
CA ILE A 202 3.71 -24.15 -22.51
C ILE A 202 3.64 -23.49 -21.13
N ALA A 203 4.51 -23.92 -20.21
CA ALA A 203 4.58 -23.33 -18.89
C ALA A 203 5.16 -21.92 -18.96
N CYS A 204 4.64 -21.00 -18.16
CA CYS A 204 5.08 -19.60 -18.13
C CYS A 204 6.56 -19.46 -17.73
N GLY A 205 7.08 -20.40 -16.93
CA GLY A 205 8.47 -20.46 -16.50
C GLY A 205 9.44 -21.14 -17.48
N ASP A 206 8.94 -21.71 -18.58
CA ASP A 206 9.72 -22.60 -19.45
C ASP A 206 10.49 -21.82 -20.53
N GLU A 207 11.77 -21.57 -20.27
CA GLU A 207 12.64 -20.79 -21.18
C GLU A 207 13.06 -21.56 -22.44
N ILE A 208 12.87 -22.87 -22.46
CA ILE A 208 13.08 -23.71 -23.65
C ILE A 208 11.85 -23.62 -24.55
N GLY A 209 10.67 -23.80 -23.95
CA GLY A 209 9.39 -23.72 -24.64
C GLY A 209 9.15 -24.86 -25.64
N ALA A 210 8.36 -24.56 -26.68
CA ALA A 210 8.06 -25.44 -27.81
C ALA A 210 7.70 -24.61 -29.05
N ASP A 211 8.02 -25.12 -30.24
CA ASP A 211 7.61 -24.52 -31.53
C ASP A 211 7.97 -23.03 -31.67
N GLN A 212 9.16 -22.64 -31.18
CA GLN A 212 9.66 -21.25 -31.14
C GLN A 212 8.94 -20.32 -30.15
N TYR A 213 7.96 -20.83 -29.40
CA TYR A 213 7.31 -20.11 -28.31
C TYR A 213 7.86 -20.55 -26.97
N LYS A 214 8.08 -19.62 -26.06
CA LYS A 214 8.65 -19.91 -24.74
C LYS A 214 8.12 -19.01 -23.65
N GLY A 215 8.27 -19.47 -22.42
CA GLY A 215 8.08 -18.69 -21.21
C GLY A 215 9.28 -17.80 -20.86
N ARG A 216 9.28 -17.29 -19.65
CA ARG A 216 10.35 -16.48 -19.05
C ARG A 216 10.80 -17.09 -17.74
N SER A 217 12.09 -17.00 -17.44
CA SER A 217 12.63 -17.43 -16.15
C SER A 217 11.84 -16.86 -14.98
N ASN A 218 11.61 -17.69 -13.96
CA ASN A 218 10.95 -17.32 -12.71
C ASN A 218 9.53 -16.72 -12.88
N CYS A 219 8.85 -17.02 -13.98
CA CYS A 219 7.49 -16.55 -14.23
C CYS A 219 6.45 -17.61 -13.81
N ALA A 220 5.58 -17.25 -12.87
CA ALA A 220 4.52 -18.12 -12.36
C ALA A 220 3.25 -18.04 -13.21
N MET A 221 2.87 -16.83 -13.67
CA MET A 221 1.74 -16.62 -14.57
C MET A 221 2.12 -15.65 -15.67
N CYS A 222 1.53 -15.83 -16.85
CA CYS A 222 1.90 -15.07 -18.04
C CYS A 222 0.73 -14.98 -19.02
N THR A 223 0.86 -14.04 -19.95
CA THR A 223 -0.01 -13.90 -21.11
C THR A 223 0.71 -14.47 -22.34
N ALA A 224 -0.02 -15.25 -23.14
CA ALA A 224 0.50 -15.80 -24.39
C ALA A 224 0.98 -14.68 -25.34
N PRO A 225 2.09 -14.89 -26.05
CA PRO A 225 2.50 -13.97 -27.10
C PRO A 225 1.52 -14.05 -28.29
N ALA A 226 1.51 -12.99 -29.10
CA ALA A 226 0.79 -13.01 -30.37
C ALA A 226 1.38 -14.07 -31.32
N ALA A 227 0.54 -14.65 -32.16
CA ALA A 227 0.99 -15.58 -33.20
C ALA A 227 1.94 -14.87 -34.18
N SER A 228 3.11 -15.47 -34.41
CA SER A 228 4.16 -14.96 -35.28
C SER A 228 4.94 -16.10 -35.92
N ASN A 229 5.41 -15.90 -37.14
CA ASN A 229 6.28 -16.85 -37.85
C ASN A 229 7.70 -16.94 -37.25
N SER A 230 8.06 -16.02 -36.35
CA SER A 230 9.36 -15.99 -35.66
C SER A 230 9.27 -16.48 -34.21
N GLY A 231 8.13 -17.03 -33.81
CA GLY A 231 7.87 -17.40 -32.42
C GLY A 231 7.63 -16.21 -31.51
N GLY A 232 7.66 -16.44 -30.20
CA GLY A 232 7.36 -15.41 -29.22
C GLY A 232 7.68 -15.81 -27.78
N THR A 233 8.00 -14.81 -26.96
CA THR A 233 8.20 -15.01 -25.50
C THR A 233 6.97 -14.50 -24.77
N ALA A 234 6.41 -15.31 -23.88
CA ALA A 234 5.28 -14.91 -23.05
C ALA A 234 5.60 -13.69 -22.18
N THR A 235 4.59 -12.85 -21.96
CA THR A 235 4.71 -11.68 -21.07
C THR A 235 4.34 -12.11 -19.66
N CYS A 236 5.27 -11.99 -18.72
CA CYS A 236 4.99 -12.39 -17.35
C CYS A 236 3.98 -11.43 -16.69
N THR A 237 3.06 -11.98 -15.91
CA THR A 237 2.05 -11.22 -15.15
C THR A 237 2.15 -11.48 -13.65
N LYS A 238 2.82 -12.57 -13.25
CA LYS A 238 3.14 -12.87 -11.84
C LYS A 238 4.44 -13.64 -11.76
N CYS A 239 5.36 -13.18 -10.92
CA CYS A 239 6.64 -13.84 -10.70
C CYS A 239 6.56 -14.88 -9.59
N VAL A 240 7.46 -15.85 -9.64
CA VAL A 240 7.72 -16.77 -8.53
C VAL A 240 8.36 -15.97 -7.39
N SER A 241 7.83 -16.11 -6.18
CA SER A 241 8.38 -15.45 -4.99
C SER A 241 9.83 -15.91 -4.73
N PRO A 242 10.76 -15.01 -4.37
CA PRO A 242 10.57 -13.61 -3.95
C PRO A 242 10.76 -12.55 -5.07
N LYS A 243 10.77 -12.94 -6.35
CA LYS A 243 11.07 -12.04 -7.46
C LYS A 243 9.98 -10.98 -7.69
N TYR A 244 10.37 -9.85 -8.27
CA TYR A 244 9.48 -8.71 -8.57
C TYR A 244 9.16 -8.63 -10.06
N LEU A 245 7.90 -8.37 -10.38
CA LEU A 245 7.46 -8.09 -11.73
C LEU A 245 7.80 -6.65 -12.15
N LYS A 246 8.50 -6.50 -13.28
CA LYS A 246 8.79 -5.21 -13.92
C LYS A 246 8.67 -5.35 -15.43
N ALA A 247 7.78 -4.56 -16.06
CA ALA A 247 7.58 -4.53 -17.51
C ALA A 247 7.44 -5.92 -18.17
N GLY A 248 6.72 -6.84 -17.51
CA GLY A 248 6.51 -8.19 -18.03
C GLY A 248 7.67 -9.18 -17.81
N ALA A 249 8.68 -8.82 -17.03
CA ALA A 249 9.81 -9.66 -16.65
C ALA A 249 9.96 -9.78 -15.12
N CYS A 250 10.64 -10.83 -14.66
CA CYS A 250 10.90 -11.07 -13.24
C CYS A 250 12.34 -10.71 -12.90
N ILE A 251 12.52 -9.85 -11.90
CA ILE A 251 13.81 -9.35 -11.46
C ILE A 251 14.00 -9.54 -9.95
N ASP A 252 15.24 -9.43 -9.47
CA ASP A 252 15.59 -9.60 -8.05
C ASP A 252 15.22 -8.39 -7.19
N SER A 253 15.35 -7.17 -7.72
CA SER A 253 15.08 -5.94 -7.00
C SER A 253 14.63 -4.83 -7.95
N CYS A 254 13.81 -3.91 -7.45
CA CYS A 254 13.46 -2.69 -8.15
C CYS A 254 14.65 -1.71 -8.21
N ALA A 255 14.55 -0.68 -9.03
CA ALA A 255 15.59 0.30 -9.28
C ALA A 255 16.00 1.02 -7.99
N SER A 256 17.29 1.24 -7.85
CA SER A 256 17.89 1.87 -6.66
C SER A 256 17.93 3.39 -6.74
N ASP A 257 17.35 3.99 -7.79
CA ASP A 257 17.35 5.43 -8.06
C ASP A 257 16.13 6.15 -7.46
N ASN A 258 15.32 5.46 -6.65
CA ASN A 258 14.09 5.94 -6.02
C ASN A 258 13.00 6.36 -7.02
N THR A 259 13.07 5.96 -8.30
CA THR A 259 12.01 6.23 -9.30
C THR A 259 10.88 5.19 -9.27
N GLU A 260 11.12 4.08 -8.59
CA GLU A 260 10.17 3.02 -8.32
C GLU A 260 10.43 2.41 -6.94
N PHE A 261 9.44 1.68 -6.43
CA PHE A 261 9.52 0.97 -5.17
C PHE A 261 9.01 -0.46 -5.29
N ALA A 262 9.50 -1.31 -4.40
CA ALA A 262 9.09 -2.69 -4.27
C ALA A 262 7.76 -2.78 -3.51
N LYS A 263 6.70 -3.25 -4.19
CA LYS A 263 5.42 -3.55 -3.58
C LYS A 263 5.24 -5.06 -3.49
N GLU A 264 5.20 -5.57 -2.27
CA GLU A 264 4.90 -6.98 -1.99
C GLU A 264 3.39 -7.20 -1.96
N ASP A 265 2.94 -8.31 -2.58
CA ASP A 265 1.54 -8.73 -2.60
C ASP A 265 1.49 -10.26 -2.67
N SER A 266 0.93 -10.90 -1.64
CA SER A 266 0.86 -12.37 -1.57
C SER A 266 -0.15 -12.97 -2.55
N VAL A 267 -1.12 -12.18 -3.02
CA VAL A 267 -2.19 -12.60 -3.92
C VAL A 267 -1.76 -12.38 -5.38
N ASN A 268 -1.39 -11.15 -5.71
CA ASN A 268 -1.07 -10.75 -7.08
C ASN A 268 0.41 -10.92 -7.44
N GLY A 269 1.26 -11.17 -6.43
CA GLY A 269 2.71 -11.27 -6.59
C GLY A 269 3.41 -9.93 -6.46
N ASN A 270 4.69 -9.98 -6.09
CA ASN A 270 5.50 -8.80 -5.89
C ASN A 270 5.72 -8.07 -7.22
N LYS A 271 5.68 -6.73 -7.19
CA LYS A 271 5.91 -5.88 -8.37
C LYS A 271 6.72 -4.63 -8.06
N CYS A 272 7.40 -4.13 -9.08
CA CYS A 272 8.00 -2.80 -9.05
C CYS A 272 6.98 -1.79 -9.54
N VAL A 273 6.71 -0.78 -8.72
CA VAL A 273 5.74 0.28 -9.01
C VAL A 273 6.49 1.59 -9.17
N SER A 274 6.26 2.29 -10.28
CA SER A 274 6.81 3.62 -10.47
C SER A 274 6.20 4.61 -9.47
N CYS A 275 7.02 5.50 -8.92
CA CYS A 275 6.56 6.52 -8.00
C CYS A 275 5.44 7.40 -8.57
N GLY A 276 5.42 7.62 -9.88
CA GLY A 276 4.44 8.45 -10.57
C GLY A 276 3.15 7.75 -10.99
N GLU A 277 2.99 6.45 -10.69
CA GLU A 277 1.82 5.68 -11.08
C GLU A 277 0.57 6.11 -10.29
N GLN A 278 -0.61 6.10 -10.92
CA GLN A 278 -1.83 6.70 -10.33
C GLN A 278 -2.47 5.84 -9.24
N THR A 279 -2.34 4.51 -9.32
CA THR A 279 -3.04 3.58 -8.43
C THR A 279 -2.31 3.36 -7.12
N ASP A 280 -1.02 3.03 -7.23
CA ASP A 280 -0.16 2.63 -6.12
C ASP A 280 0.93 3.66 -5.81
N GLY A 281 1.21 4.57 -6.74
CA GLY A 281 2.16 5.67 -6.58
C GLY A 281 1.49 6.99 -6.15
N VAL A 282 2.18 8.09 -6.44
CA VAL A 282 1.69 9.45 -6.31
C VAL A 282 1.75 10.10 -7.68
N GLU A 283 0.60 10.47 -8.23
CA GLU A 283 0.54 11.09 -9.55
C GLU A 283 1.48 12.31 -9.64
N GLY A 284 2.26 12.38 -10.72
CA GLY A 284 3.22 13.45 -10.94
C GLY A 284 4.46 13.37 -10.05
N CYS A 285 4.69 12.28 -9.33
CA CYS A 285 5.91 12.06 -8.56
C CYS A 285 7.05 11.46 -9.40
N ASN A 286 8.24 12.02 -9.28
CA ASN A 286 9.44 11.55 -9.97
C ASN A 286 10.27 10.59 -9.10
N THR A 287 10.46 10.95 -7.83
CA THR A 287 11.13 10.07 -6.86
C THR A 287 10.34 9.96 -5.58
N CYS A 288 10.36 8.80 -4.96
CA CYS A 288 9.61 8.51 -3.75
C CYS A 288 10.39 7.57 -2.82
N THR A 289 9.97 7.55 -1.56
CA THR A 289 10.31 6.52 -0.59
C THR A 289 9.07 5.69 -0.29
N TYR A 290 9.27 4.44 0.10
CA TYR A 290 8.18 3.55 0.47
C TYR A 290 8.37 3.06 1.89
N ASP A 291 7.40 3.35 2.74
CA ASP A 291 7.36 2.82 4.10
C ASP A 291 6.64 1.48 4.09
N SER A 292 7.42 0.41 4.26
CA SER A 292 6.92 -0.96 4.26
C SER A 292 6.07 -1.31 5.48
N VAL A 293 6.13 -0.51 6.55
CA VAL A 293 5.33 -0.67 7.78
C VAL A 293 3.96 -0.05 7.59
N THR A 294 3.91 1.21 7.13
CA THR A 294 2.63 1.90 6.90
C THR A 294 2.02 1.60 5.54
N LYS A 295 2.75 0.90 4.66
CA LYS A 295 2.38 0.61 3.26
C LYS A 295 2.06 1.90 2.48
N LYS A 296 2.80 2.97 2.77
CA LYS A 296 2.62 4.29 2.15
C LYS A 296 3.82 4.67 1.32
N VAL A 297 3.52 5.14 0.10
CA VAL A 297 4.47 5.83 -0.75
C VAL A 297 4.53 7.31 -0.33
N ILE A 298 5.73 7.85 -0.22
CA ILE A 298 6.00 9.23 0.14
C ILE A 298 6.80 9.83 -1.02
N CYS A 299 6.19 10.74 -1.76
CA CYS A 299 6.87 11.47 -2.81
C CYS A 299 7.94 12.40 -2.23
N THR A 300 9.16 12.33 -2.76
CA THR A 300 10.29 13.18 -2.35
C THR A 300 10.61 14.24 -3.40
N LYS A 301 10.23 14.02 -4.67
CA LYS A 301 10.39 15.00 -5.74
C LYS A 301 9.30 14.84 -6.78
N CYS A 302 8.69 15.95 -7.16
CA CYS A 302 7.72 15.97 -8.24
C CYS A 302 8.38 16.02 -9.62
N SER A 303 7.68 15.47 -10.60
CA SER A 303 8.03 15.53 -12.01
C SER A 303 7.69 16.91 -12.59
N GLY A 304 8.53 17.39 -13.50
CA GLY A 304 8.30 18.65 -14.22
C GLY A 304 8.34 19.88 -13.31
N SER A 305 7.34 20.75 -13.46
CA SER A 305 7.23 22.05 -12.77
C SER A 305 6.33 22.02 -11.53
N ASN A 306 5.84 20.84 -11.12
CA ASN A 306 4.97 20.70 -9.95
C ASN A 306 5.71 20.93 -8.64
N TYR A 307 4.97 21.36 -7.63
CA TYR A 307 5.44 21.59 -6.27
C TYR A 307 5.04 20.44 -5.36
N LEU A 308 5.98 19.99 -4.53
CA LEU A 308 5.74 18.98 -3.51
C LEU A 308 4.97 19.61 -2.34
N LYS A 309 3.76 19.11 -2.08
CA LYS A 309 2.92 19.55 -0.97
C LYS A 309 2.75 18.44 0.04
N THR A 310 3.03 18.74 1.30
CA THR A 310 2.89 17.80 2.42
C THR A 310 1.81 18.30 3.38
N VAL A 311 0.77 17.50 3.60
CA VAL A 311 -0.30 17.77 4.57
C VAL A 311 -0.49 16.54 5.43
N ALA A 312 -0.35 16.68 6.76
CA ALA A 312 -0.48 15.58 7.72
C ALA A 312 0.36 14.33 7.34
N GLY A 313 1.59 14.54 6.86
CA GLY A 313 2.50 13.46 6.45
C GLY A 313 2.19 12.81 5.09
N THR A 314 1.15 13.25 4.38
CA THR A 314 0.84 12.80 3.02
C THR A 314 1.42 13.78 2.01
N THR A 315 2.12 13.26 1.01
CA THR A 315 2.78 14.03 -0.04
C THR A 315 2.00 13.97 -1.34
N THR A 316 1.90 15.10 -2.02
CA THR A 316 1.21 15.25 -3.31
C THR A 316 2.00 16.19 -4.20
N CYS A 317 1.85 16.05 -5.51
CA CYS A 317 2.46 16.94 -6.48
C CYS A 317 1.39 17.82 -7.11
N VAL A 318 1.53 19.14 -6.94
CA VAL A 318 0.51 20.10 -7.35
C VAL A 318 1.11 21.26 -8.13
N ALA A 319 0.41 21.75 -9.15
CA ALA A 319 0.81 22.95 -9.89
C ALA A 319 0.55 24.26 -9.09
N ASP A 320 -0.44 24.21 -8.19
CA ASP A 320 -0.78 25.30 -7.27
C ASP A 320 -0.83 24.80 -5.83
N CYS A 321 -0.17 25.53 -4.94
CA CYS A 321 -0.10 25.20 -3.52
C CYS A 321 -1.41 25.48 -2.78
N GLY A 322 -2.26 26.36 -3.34
CA GLY A 322 -3.52 26.76 -2.74
C GLY A 322 -3.33 27.58 -1.45
N THR A 323 -4.42 27.76 -0.71
CA THR A 323 -4.45 28.61 0.50
C THR A 323 -3.59 28.04 1.63
N GLY A 324 -2.94 28.94 2.37
CA GLY A 324 -2.06 28.61 3.50
C GLY A 324 -0.64 28.20 3.10
N PHE A 325 -0.34 28.16 1.80
CA PHE A 325 0.98 27.80 1.28
C PHE A 325 1.41 28.74 0.15
N PHE A 326 2.72 28.88 -0.03
CA PHE A 326 3.32 29.59 -1.16
C PHE A 326 4.28 28.68 -1.94
N LYS A 327 4.53 29.04 -3.20
CA LYS A 327 5.46 28.35 -4.08
C LYS A 327 6.89 28.69 -3.68
N ASN A 328 7.65 27.69 -3.25
CA ASN A 328 9.05 27.85 -2.89
C ASN A 328 9.91 26.98 -3.81
N ASP A 329 10.64 27.62 -4.72
CA ASP A 329 11.51 26.92 -5.67
C ASP A 329 12.82 26.40 -5.05
N ASN A 330 13.16 26.86 -3.84
CA ASN A 330 14.40 26.55 -3.14
C ASN A 330 14.14 25.93 -1.76
N GLY A 331 13.02 25.22 -1.60
CA GLY A 331 12.66 24.62 -0.32
C GLY A 331 13.17 23.19 -0.13
N GLY A 332 12.79 22.56 0.98
CA GLY A 332 13.17 21.18 1.33
C GLY A 332 14.58 21.06 1.95
N GLU A 333 15.02 19.83 2.19
CA GLU A 333 16.38 19.56 2.73
C GLU A 333 17.49 19.79 1.70
N SER A 334 17.16 19.67 0.42
CA SER A 334 18.05 20.01 -0.69
C SER A 334 17.50 21.28 -1.32
N SER A 335 18.14 22.42 -1.07
CA SER A 335 17.73 23.81 -1.39
C SER A 335 17.41 24.15 -2.87
N ASN A 336 17.14 23.15 -3.71
CA ASN A 336 16.75 23.25 -5.11
C ASN A 336 15.44 22.47 -5.38
N LEU A 337 14.65 22.15 -4.34
CA LEU A 337 13.40 21.41 -4.46
C LEU A 337 12.21 22.37 -4.48
N LYS A 338 11.35 22.20 -5.49
CA LYS A 338 10.07 22.91 -5.60
C LYS A 338 9.08 22.33 -4.59
N VAL A 339 8.76 23.10 -3.56
CA VAL A 339 7.84 22.69 -2.49
C VAL A 339 6.78 23.75 -2.23
N CYS A 340 5.64 23.31 -1.71
CA CYS A 340 4.65 24.19 -1.11
C CYS A 340 5.02 24.44 0.35
N SER A 341 5.58 25.61 0.63
CA SER A 341 5.95 26.00 1.99
C SER A 341 4.76 26.68 2.69
N PRO A 342 4.53 26.44 3.99
CA PRO A 342 3.42 27.05 4.71
C PRO A 342 3.63 28.56 4.87
N CYS A 343 2.54 29.32 4.81
CA CYS A 343 2.54 30.73 5.18
C CYS A 343 2.74 30.91 6.70
N ALA A 344 3.11 32.12 7.12
CA ALA A 344 3.10 32.49 8.53
C ALA A 344 1.70 32.33 9.15
N ALA A 345 1.65 32.20 10.48
CA ALA A 345 0.40 31.99 11.21
C ALA A 345 -0.65 33.07 10.87
N ASN A 346 -1.91 32.65 10.70
CA ASN A 346 -3.06 33.48 10.37
C ASN A 346 -3.06 34.11 8.95
N CYS A 347 -2.03 33.85 8.15
CA CYS A 347 -1.96 34.29 6.75
C CYS A 347 -2.62 33.26 5.82
N LEU A 348 -3.64 33.69 5.09
CA LEU A 348 -4.37 32.83 4.15
C LEU A 348 -3.64 32.72 2.81
N THR A 349 -3.05 33.82 2.36
CA THR A 349 -2.13 33.86 1.22
C THR A 349 -0.92 34.72 1.58
N CYS A 350 0.24 34.36 1.07
CA CYS A 350 1.50 35.04 1.36
C CYS A 350 2.43 35.01 0.14
N ALA A 351 3.32 35.99 0.06
CA ALA A 351 4.39 36.02 -0.94
C ALA A 351 5.56 35.13 -0.52
N ASP A 352 5.82 35.00 0.78
CA ASP A 352 6.80 34.09 1.38
C ASP A 352 6.40 33.69 2.82
N GLY A 353 7.26 32.93 3.50
CA GLY A 353 6.98 32.40 4.84
C GLY A 353 7.11 33.40 5.99
N THR A 354 7.44 34.66 5.72
CA THR A 354 7.58 35.69 6.76
C THR A 354 6.23 36.33 7.10
N ALA A 355 6.07 36.78 8.36
CA ALA A 355 4.81 37.33 8.84
C ALA A 355 4.46 38.67 8.18
N GLU A 356 5.45 39.38 7.64
CA GLU A 356 5.35 40.70 7.04
C GLU A 356 4.92 40.65 5.56
N LYS A 357 4.88 39.45 4.97
CA LYS A 357 4.71 39.22 3.53
C LYS A 357 3.38 38.54 3.20
N CYS A 358 2.42 38.66 4.10
CA CYS A 358 1.08 38.16 3.87
C CYS A 358 0.33 39.08 2.90
N THR A 359 -0.45 38.49 2.01
CA THR A 359 -1.27 39.21 1.03
C THR A 359 -2.76 39.14 1.39
N SER A 360 -3.14 38.16 2.20
CA SER A 360 -4.45 38.11 2.84
C SER A 360 -4.38 37.40 4.19
N CYS A 361 -5.31 37.75 5.08
CA CYS A 361 -5.39 37.22 6.44
C CYS A 361 -6.66 36.39 6.63
N THR A 362 -6.68 35.62 7.71
CA THR A 362 -7.86 34.85 8.10
C THR A 362 -9.07 35.78 8.27
N ALA A 363 -10.05 35.62 7.38
CA ALA A 363 -11.19 36.51 7.28
C ALA A 363 -11.96 36.61 8.61
N GLY A 364 -12.41 37.82 8.93
CA GLY A 364 -13.22 38.12 10.10
C GLY A 364 -12.46 38.17 11.42
N THR A 365 -11.30 37.51 11.58
CA THR A 365 -10.56 37.50 12.87
C THR A 365 -9.25 38.26 12.82
N HIS A 366 -8.66 38.37 11.62
CA HIS A 366 -7.42 39.09 11.39
C HIS A 366 -7.59 40.00 10.18
N PHE A 367 -6.92 41.15 10.22
CA PHE A 367 -6.85 42.08 9.09
C PHE A 367 -5.40 42.27 8.68
N LEU A 368 -5.19 42.70 7.43
CA LEU A 368 -3.87 42.92 6.86
C LEU A 368 -3.39 44.33 7.21
N LEU A 369 -2.38 44.43 8.06
CA LEU A 369 -1.70 45.69 8.34
C LEU A 369 -0.59 45.91 7.31
N VAL A 370 -0.89 46.72 6.29
CA VAL A 370 0.04 47.05 5.20
C VAL A 370 0.86 48.28 5.59
N ALA A 371 2.19 48.15 5.67
CA ALA A 371 3.09 49.27 5.89
C ALA A 371 3.43 50.01 4.58
N THR A 372 3.67 49.27 3.49
CA THR A 372 3.89 49.78 2.13
C THR A 372 3.53 48.70 1.08
N GLY A 373 2.85 49.08 0.00
CA GLY A 373 2.51 48.16 -1.10
C GLY A 373 1.24 47.32 -0.88
N SER A 374 1.26 46.03 -1.25
CA SER A 374 0.12 45.10 -1.15
C SER A 374 0.39 43.92 -0.19
N GLN A 375 1.44 44.02 0.61
CA GLN A 375 1.89 42.98 1.54
C GLN A 375 1.96 43.56 2.96
N GLY A 376 1.67 42.74 3.97
CA GLY A 376 1.65 43.19 5.35
C GLY A 376 1.56 42.08 6.37
N LYS A 377 1.49 42.49 7.64
CA LYS A 377 1.35 41.58 8.77
C LYS A 377 -0.11 41.32 9.09
N CYS A 378 -0.47 40.06 9.32
CA CYS A 378 -1.78 39.73 9.84
C CYS A 378 -1.87 40.03 11.34
N VAL A 379 -2.74 40.97 11.68
CA VAL A 379 -2.95 41.42 13.06
C VAL A 379 -4.36 41.05 13.47
N SER A 380 -4.52 40.60 14.72
CA SER A 380 -5.82 40.26 15.29
C SER A 380 -6.72 41.49 15.38
N CYS A 381 -8.01 41.33 15.11
CA CYS A 381 -9.01 42.39 15.26
C CYS A 381 -9.00 43.04 16.65
N GLY A 382 -8.69 42.26 17.69
CA GLY A 382 -8.64 42.70 19.08
C GLY A 382 -7.34 43.36 19.51
N ASP A 383 -6.38 43.57 18.60
CA ASP A 383 -5.09 44.17 18.92
C ASP A 383 -5.25 45.58 19.50
N ALA A 384 -4.53 45.88 20.60
CA ALA A 384 -4.69 47.12 21.33
C ALA A 384 -4.18 48.37 20.57
N THR A 385 -3.24 48.18 19.65
CA THR A 385 -2.55 49.28 18.97
C THR A 385 -3.17 49.51 17.59
N SER A 386 -3.14 48.47 16.77
CA SER A 386 -3.53 48.48 15.36
C SER A 386 -4.98 48.04 15.15
N GLY A 387 -5.55 47.27 16.07
CA GLY A 387 -6.94 46.81 16.03
C GLY A 387 -7.90 47.67 16.86
N VAL A 388 -9.06 47.08 17.17
CA VAL A 388 -10.06 47.61 18.09
C VAL A 388 -10.01 46.77 19.36
N PRO A 389 -9.61 47.33 20.52
CA PRO A 389 -9.53 46.58 21.77
C PRO A 389 -10.84 45.82 22.07
N ASN A 390 -10.71 44.57 22.49
CA ASN A 390 -11.83 43.66 22.80
C ASN A 390 -12.72 43.27 21.60
N CYS A 391 -12.28 43.52 20.38
CA CYS A 391 -12.98 43.08 19.17
C CYS A 391 -12.63 41.63 18.81
N ALA A 392 -13.64 40.77 18.64
CA ALA A 392 -13.46 39.37 18.23
C ALA A 392 -13.53 39.20 16.71
N LYS A 393 -14.42 39.95 16.05
CA LYS A 393 -14.50 40.00 14.59
C LYS A 393 -14.51 41.40 14.03
N CYS A 394 -13.80 41.61 12.94
CA CYS A 394 -13.70 42.91 12.28
C CYS A 394 -13.69 42.79 10.76
N ASN A 395 -14.07 43.89 10.11
CA ASN A 395 -13.98 44.07 8.68
C ASN A 395 -12.65 44.78 8.35
N PRO A 396 -11.96 44.39 7.27
CA PRO A 396 -10.70 45.01 6.89
C PRO A 396 -10.86 46.52 6.64
N PRO A 397 -9.85 47.34 6.99
CA PRO A 397 -9.92 48.78 6.76
C PRO A 397 -9.82 49.13 5.27
N THR A 398 -10.42 50.25 4.87
CA THR A 398 -10.16 50.89 3.57
C THR A 398 -9.01 51.89 3.74
N GLY A 399 -7.84 51.57 3.18
CA GLY A 399 -6.63 52.41 3.30
C GLY A 399 -5.96 52.30 4.66
N ASN A 400 -5.46 53.43 5.18
CA ASN A 400 -4.65 53.48 6.42
C ASN A 400 -5.50 53.57 7.71
N ALA A 401 -6.79 53.24 7.65
CA ALA A 401 -7.69 53.29 8.79
C ALA A 401 -7.54 52.05 9.70
N LYS A 402 -8.05 52.15 10.93
CA LYS A 402 -8.25 50.97 11.80
C LYS A 402 -9.40 50.09 11.24
N PRO A 403 -9.38 48.77 11.48
CA PRO A 403 -10.48 47.90 11.07
C PRO A 403 -11.78 48.24 11.81
N THR A 404 -12.94 48.04 11.17
CA THR A 404 -14.24 48.26 11.80
C THR A 404 -14.65 47.01 12.57
N CYS A 405 -14.95 47.14 13.87
CA CYS A 405 -15.41 46.00 14.65
C CYS A 405 -16.85 45.61 14.30
N SER A 406 -17.08 44.33 14.02
CA SER A 406 -18.40 43.77 13.72
C SER A 406 -18.94 42.88 14.84
N GLU A 407 -18.08 42.27 15.64
CA GLU A 407 -18.46 41.48 16.82
C GLU A 407 -17.44 41.66 17.94
N CYS A 408 -17.92 42.03 19.13
CA CYS A 408 -17.09 42.15 20.31
C CYS A 408 -16.83 40.80 20.97
N GLY A 409 -15.73 40.69 21.71
CA GLY A 409 -15.45 39.55 22.56
C GLY A 409 -16.48 39.39 23.68
N SER A 410 -16.47 38.21 24.32
CA SER A 410 -17.37 37.89 25.44
C SER A 410 -17.27 38.94 26.57
N GLY A 411 -18.42 39.46 27.00
CA GLY A 411 -18.50 40.48 28.06
C GLY A 411 -18.47 41.93 27.56
N TYR A 412 -18.42 42.15 26.24
CA TYR A 412 -18.42 43.48 25.64
C TYR A 412 -19.59 43.64 24.66
N LYS A 413 -20.11 44.86 24.55
CA LYS A 413 -21.15 45.23 23.59
C LYS A 413 -20.59 46.26 22.61
N LEU A 414 -21.01 46.15 21.36
CA LEU A 414 -20.64 47.09 20.32
C LEU A 414 -21.43 48.38 20.53
N GLU A 415 -20.72 49.46 20.85
CA GLU A 415 -21.26 50.82 20.93
C GLU A 415 -20.50 51.69 19.94
N GLY A 416 -21.17 52.04 18.83
CA GLY A 416 -20.50 52.65 17.68
C GLY A 416 -19.49 51.67 17.06
N GLU A 417 -18.25 52.10 16.91
CA GLU A 417 -17.15 51.29 16.35
C GLU A 417 -16.24 50.67 17.44
N THR A 418 -16.63 50.75 18.71
CA THR A 418 -15.81 50.30 19.85
C THR A 418 -16.55 49.29 20.73
N CYS A 419 -15.79 48.40 21.36
CA CYS A 419 -16.30 47.38 22.28
C CYS A 419 -16.22 47.86 23.72
N VAL A 420 -17.37 48.13 24.33
CA VAL A 420 -17.48 48.63 25.71
C VAL A 420 -17.89 47.49 26.64
N SER A 421 -17.32 47.44 27.84
CA SER A 421 -17.63 46.40 28.82
C SER A 421 -19.10 46.46 29.22
N THR A 422 -19.77 45.30 29.23
CA THR A 422 -21.14 45.13 29.73
C THR A 422 -21.23 45.06 31.24
N SER A 423 -20.10 45.12 31.96
CA SER A 423 -20.11 45.27 33.41
C SER A 423 -20.72 46.63 33.76
N VAL A 424 -21.94 46.59 34.29
CA VAL A 424 -22.64 47.70 34.95
C VAL A 424 -21.67 48.60 35.71
N ASN A 425 -21.41 49.79 35.15
CA ASN A 425 -20.96 50.92 35.95
C ASN A 425 -22.11 51.24 36.91
N LEU A 426 -22.05 50.72 38.13
CA LEU A 426 -22.57 51.44 39.29
C LEU A 426 -21.70 52.70 39.44
N SER A 427 -21.97 53.70 38.60
CA SER A 427 -21.62 55.08 38.92
C SER A 427 -22.57 55.51 40.03
N SER A 428 -22.22 55.19 41.27
CA SER A 428 -22.86 55.76 42.46
C SER A 428 -22.34 57.17 42.68
N GLY A 429 -22.78 58.10 41.83
CA GLY A 429 -22.88 59.52 42.13
C GLY A 429 -24.34 59.84 42.41
N ALA A 430 -24.62 60.26 43.65
CA ALA A 430 -25.93 60.63 44.23
C ALA A 430 -26.73 59.50 44.92
N ILE A 431 -26.34 59.18 46.16
CA ILE A 431 -27.31 58.85 47.22
C ILE A 431 -27.06 59.83 48.36
N ALA A 432 -27.97 60.79 48.51
CA ALA A 432 -28.06 61.64 49.68
C ALA A 432 -28.62 60.83 50.86
N GLY A 433 -27.91 60.85 51.97
CA GLY A 433 -28.43 60.65 53.33
C GLY A 433 -28.83 59.23 53.72
N ILE A 434 -27.97 58.57 54.51
CA ILE A 434 -28.34 57.96 55.81
C ILE A 434 -27.04 57.89 56.63
N PHE A 435 -27.01 58.64 57.73
CA PHE A 435 -25.98 58.52 58.77
C PHE A 435 -26.31 57.30 59.63
N ILE A 436 -25.38 56.35 59.76
CA ILE A 436 -25.38 55.42 60.90
C ILE A 436 -24.05 55.55 61.62
N THR A 437 -24.19 55.92 62.89
CA THR A 437 -23.21 56.19 63.92
C THR A 437 -22.21 55.06 64.12
N ALA A 438 -20.94 55.44 64.23
CA ALA A 438 -19.86 54.62 64.73
C ALA A 438 -20.11 54.23 66.20
N VAL A 439 -19.99 52.94 66.50
CA VAL A 439 -19.67 52.46 67.85
C VAL A 439 -18.23 51.98 67.81
N VAL A 440 -17.38 52.78 68.46
CA VAL A 440 -16.01 52.42 68.85
C VAL A 440 -16.10 51.54 70.10
N VAL A 441 -15.45 50.37 70.07
CA VAL A 441 -14.91 49.76 71.28
C VAL A 441 -13.43 49.46 71.04
N MET A 442 -12.63 50.06 71.92
CA MET A 442 -11.18 50.03 72.01
C MET A 442 -10.66 48.78 72.72
N GLY A 443 -9.41 48.42 72.40
CA GLY A 443 -8.45 47.74 73.28
C GLY A 443 -8.20 46.27 72.93
N GLY A 444 -7.00 45.81 72.59
CA GLY A 444 -5.66 46.42 72.59
C GLY A 444 -4.64 45.39 73.10
N LEU A 445 -3.55 45.23 72.33
CA LEU A 445 -2.18 44.78 72.70
C LEU A 445 -2.01 43.36 73.34
N VAL A 446 -0.98 42.54 73.08
CA VAL A 446 0.44 42.74 72.72
C VAL A 446 1.05 41.44 72.12
N ASP A 447 2.06 41.67 71.27
CA ASP A 447 3.34 40.95 71.08
C ASP A 447 3.47 39.52 70.47
N SER A 448 3.88 39.52 69.20
CA SER A 448 5.24 39.16 68.72
C SER A 448 5.88 37.81 69.12
N CYS A 449 5.99 36.85 68.19
CA CYS A 449 7.22 36.57 67.41
C CYS A 449 7.29 35.16 66.77
N ALA A 450 7.59 35.18 65.47
CA ALA A 450 8.55 34.35 64.72
C ALA A 450 8.26 32.90 64.26
N GLY A 451 8.35 32.74 62.93
CA GLY A 451 8.78 31.55 62.18
C GLY A 451 7.63 30.80 61.48
N GLY A 452 7.54 30.64 60.16
CA GLY A 452 8.44 30.92 59.05
C GLY A 452 8.03 30.00 57.89
N SER A 453 7.67 30.61 56.76
CA SER A 453 7.85 30.10 55.38
C SER A 453 7.00 28.94 54.82
N SER A 454 6.21 29.33 53.81
CA SER A 454 6.10 28.70 52.47
C SER A 454 4.81 27.95 52.10
N ALA A 455 4.00 28.69 51.33
CA ALA A 455 3.33 28.31 50.07
C ALA A 455 2.45 27.05 50.08
N ALA A 456 1.12 27.21 50.05
CA ALA A 456 0.28 27.39 48.84
C ALA A 456 0.21 26.10 47.98
N GLY A 457 -0.97 25.58 47.61
CA GLY A 457 -2.33 26.07 47.80
C GLY A 457 -3.28 25.41 46.79
N GLY A 458 -4.55 25.31 47.18
CA GLY A 458 -5.74 25.24 46.31
C GLY A 458 -6.21 23.83 45.91
N ARG A 459 -7.32 23.28 46.43
CA ARG A 459 -8.77 23.66 46.35
C ARG A 459 -9.40 23.31 45.01
N ASP A 460 -10.27 22.30 44.98
CA ASP A 460 -11.74 22.33 45.14
C ASP A 460 -12.43 22.61 43.78
N LEU A 461 -13.15 21.66 43.19
CA LEU A 461 -14.48 21.10 43.49
C LEU A 461 -15.65 21.85 42.80
N GLY A 462 -16.38 21.08 41.99
CA GLY A 462 -17.83 21.22 41.83
C GLY A 462 -18.30 21.81 40.49
N SER A 463 -19.22 21.12 39.80
CA SER A 463 -20.63 21.55 39.84
C SER A 463 -21.57 20.57 39.11
N LYS A 464 -22.79 20.49 39.66
CA LYS A 464 -23.96 19.69 39.26
C LYS A 464 -24.80 20.41 38.19
N ARG A 465 -25.64 19.62 37.50
CA ARG A 465 -26.73 20.02 36.58
C ARG A 465 -27.89 20.75 37.29
N PRO A 466 -28.77 21.48 36.56
CA PRO A 466 -30.08 20.94 36.07
C PRO A 466 -30.46 21.44 34.64
N ALA A 467 -31.11 20.66 33.76
CA ALA A 467 -32.55 20.35 33.57
C ALA A 467 -33.47 21.54 33.16
N VAL A 468 -33.96 21.51 31.90
CA VAL A 468 -35.08 22.33 31.37
C VAL A 468 -35.96 21.46 30.46
N VAL A 469 -37.28 21.65 30.60
CA VAL A 469 -38.43 21.00 29.94
C VAL A 469 -38.96 21.88 28.79
N PHE A 470 -39.58 21.30 27.75
CA PHE A 470 -40.79 21.72 26.98
C PHE A 470 -40.81 20.89 25.67
N ALA A 471 -41.70 19.90 25.49
CA ALA A 471 -43.13 19.93 25.10
C ALA A 471 -43.37 19.87 23.58
N SER A 472 -44.41 19.10 23.26
CA SER A 472 -44.78 18.39 22.03
C SER A 472 -45.54 19.20 20.96
N GLY A 473 -45.43 18.78 19.68
CA GLY A 473 -46.36 19.15 18.61
C GLY A 473 -46.16 18.33 17.32
N SER A 474 -47.22 17.67 16.85
CA SER A 474 -47.42 16.94 15.57
C SER A 474 -48.94 17.01 15.27
N PRO A 475 -49.51 16.53 14.14
CA PRO A 475 -49.05 16.37 12.75
C PRO A 475 -50.09 16.90 11.70
N SER A 476 -49.73 16.97 10.41
CA SER A 476 -50.63 17.03 9.23
C SER A 476 -49.75 17.01 7.96
N GLY A 477 -49.96 16.29 6.86
CA GLY A 477 -51.01 15.45 6.27
C GLY A 477 -50.61 15.25 4.78
N PRO A 478 -51.16 14.26 4.04
CA PRO A 478 -50.58 13.73 2.80
C PRO A 478 -51.23 14.27 1.52
N SER A 479 -50.59 14.08 0.35
CA SER A 479 -51.27 14.06 -0.95
C SER A 479 -50.45 13.35 -2.03
N SER A 480 -51.19 12.67 -2.91
CA SER A 480 -50.76 11.69 -3.91
C SER A 480 -51.46 11.98 -5.23
N VAL A 481 -50.78 11.93 -6.39
CA VAL A 481 -51.33 11.80 -7.77
C VAL A 481 -50.15 11.38 -8.68
N ARG A 482 -50.05 10.16 -9.25
CA ARG A 482 -50.72 9.49 -10.41
C ARG A 482 -50.16 9.83 -11.83
N ARG A 483 -49.80 8.72 -12.52
CA ARG A 483 -50.04 8.33 -13.94
C ARG A 483 -49.10 8.76 -15.09
N GLY A 484 -48.82 7.74 -15.92
CA GLY A 484 -48.65 7.79 -17.39
C GLY A 484 -47.21 7.55 -17.85
N ALA A 485 -46.82 6.81 -18.89
CA ALA A 485 -47.38 5.86 -19.85
C ALA A 485 -46.46 5.91 -21.09
N ARG A 486 -46.10 4.75 -21.65
CA ARG A 486 -45.71 4.45 -23.06
C ARG A 486 -44.86 5.45 -23.87
N GLY A 487 -43.75 4.92 -24.40
CA GLY A 487 -43.05 5.47 -25.56
C GLY A 487 -42.23 4.41 -26.28
N THR A 488 -42.89 3.57 -27.08
CA THR A 488 -42.29 2.78 -28.17
C THR A 488 -41.80 3.72 -29.28
N MET A 489 -40.53 3.64 -29.66
CA MET A 489 -40.05 4.08 -30.97
C MET A 489 -39.32 2.93 -31.66
N GLY A 490 -39.74 2.67 -32.89
CA GLY A 490 -39.20 1.63 -33.74
C GLY A 490 -38.12 2.13 -34.71
N ARG A 491 -37.49 1.12 -35.32
CA ARG A 491 -36.97 1.03 -36.70
C ARG A 491 -36.14 2.19 -37.26
N GLY A 492 -34.89 1.84 -37.56
CA GLY A 492 -34.11 2.43 -38.65
C GLY A 492 -33.08 1.42 -39.17
N MET A 493 -33.42 0.73 -40.26
CA MET A 493 -32.49 0.00 -41.12
C MET A 493 -31.84 0.98 -42.11
N ALA A 494 -30.52 0.90 -42.28
CA ALA A 494 -29.72 1.13 -43.50
C ALA A 494 -28.24 0.98 -43.07
N GLY A 495 -27.33 0.25 -43.71
CA GLY A 495 -27.23 -0.14 -45.11
C GLY A 495 -26.09 0.63 -45.77
N SER A 496 -25.09 -0.10 -46.31
CA SER A 496 -23.96 0.31 -47.17
C SER A 496 -22.72 0.86 -46.44
N ALA A 497 -21.57 0.16 -46.45
CA ALA A 497 -20.67 -0.16 -47.57
C ALA A 497 -19.89 1.07 -48.08
N HIS A 498 -18.62 1.14 -47.68
CA HIS A 498 -17.49 1.54 -48.51
C HIS A 498 -16.18 0.99 -47.93
#